data_AF-A0A5J4ZM58-F1
#
_entry.id   AF-A0A5J4ZM58-F1
#
_cell.length_a   1.000
_cell.length_b   1.000
_cell.length_c   1.000
_cell.angle_alpha   90.00
_cell.angle_beta   90.00
_cell.angle_gamma   90.00
#
_symmetry.space_group_name_H-M   'P 1'
#
loop_
_entity.id
_entity.type
_entity.pdbx_description
1 polymer ?
#
loop_
_entity_poly.entity_id
_entity_poly.type
_entity_poly.pdbx_seq_one_letter_code
_entity_poly.pdbx_strand_id
1 'polypeptide(L)' 'MRGGVHIEEGARRDTSSTESDPYCIEACMDVLDSLVDISDGQYHKACTMFLEDKWLTMFIRMPEERKLNWVLKL' A
#
# COMPACT_ATOMS: atom_id res chain seq x y z
N MET A 1 -10.35 33.51 -43.99
CA MET A 1 -11.29 32.37 -44.07
C MET A 1 -10.67 31.15 -43.38
N ARG A 2 -11.48 30.45 -42.57
CA ARG A 2 -11.34 29.07 -42.02
C ARG A 2 -10.08 28.81 -41.15
N GLY A 3 -10.14 28.34 -39.90
CA GLY A 3 -11.13 27.49 -39.24
C GLY A 3 -10.72 26.02 -39.38
N GLY A 4 -10.26 25.40 -38.28
CA GLY A 4 -9.98 23.97 -38.14
C GLY A 4 -9.51 23.66 -36.71
N VAL A 5 -10.19 22.73 -36.03
CA VAL A 5 -10.19 22.45 -34.59
C VAL A 5 -9.67 21.01 -34.35
N HIS A 6 -9.15 20.73 -33.12
CA HIS A 6 -9.09 19.41 -32.40
C HIS A 6 -7.99 18.39 -32.81
N ILE A 7 -7.32 17.55 -31.96
CA ILE A 7 -7.29 17.13 -30.52
C ILE A 7 -5.88 16.61 -30.17
N GLU A 8 -5.41 17.00 -28.98
CA GLU A 8 -4.69 16.32 -27.88
C GLU A 8 -4.02 14.93 -28.05
N GLU A 9 -2.79 14.80 -27.55
CA GLU A 9 -2.20 13.66 -26.79
C GLU A 9 -0.71 14.00 -26.59
N GLY A 10 -0.03 13.78 -25.46
CA GLY A 10 -0.33 13.06 -24.25
C GLY A 10 0.79 13.39 -23.24
N ALA A 11 0.41 13.31 -21.98
CA ALA A 11 1.17 13.61 -20.77
C ALA A 11 2.71 13.52 -20.89
N ARG A 12 3.33 14.65 -20.58
CA ARG A 12 4.68 14.77 -20.04
C ARG A 12 4.97 13.57 -19.13
N ARG A 13 5.86 12.68 -19.57
CA ARG A 13 6.46 11.66 -18.70
C ARG A 13 7.39 12.41 -17.76
N ASP A 14 6.85 12.88 -16.65
CA ASP A 14 7.66 13.20 -15.49
C ASP A 14 8.28 11.87 -15.05
N THR A 15 9.55 11.68 -15.41
CA THR A 15 10.42 10.67 -14.81
C THR A 15 10.66 11.09 -13.36
N SER A 16 9.63 10.95 -12.52
CA SER A 16 9.83 10.86 -11.09
C SER A 16 10.49 9.52 -10.86
N SER A 17 11.67 9.51 -10.27
CA SER A 17 12.23 8.31 -9.62
C SER A 17 11.06 7.58 -8.96
N THR A 18 10.78 6.35 -9.39
CA THR A 18 9.69 5.54 -8.82
C THR A 18 10.17 5.06 -7.47
N GLU A 19 10.27 5.98 -6.52
CA GLU A 19 10.35 5.66 -5.11
C GLU A 19 8.98 5.05 -4.79
N SER A 20 8.91 3.71 -4.81
CA SER A 20 7.71 2.99 -4.43
C SER A 20 7.25 3.53 -3.09
N ASP A 21 6.01 4.02 -3.02
CA ASP A 21 5.46 4.56 -1.80
C ASP A 21 5.52 3.47 -0.72
N PRO A 22 6.33 3.65 0.35
CA PRO A 22 6.50 2.61 1.36
C PRO A 22 5.24 2.46 2.24
N TYR A 23 4.24 3.33 2.09
CA TYR A 23 3.01 3.35 2.86
C TYR A 23 1.78 2.92 2.06
N CYS A 24 1.95 1.98 1.12
CA CYS A 24 0.87 1.39 0.35
C CYS A 24 0.41 0.03 0.91
N ILE A 25 -0.74 -0.45 0.41
CA ILE A 25 -1.29 -1.77 0.79
C ILE A 25 -0.35 -2.91 0.41
N GLU A 26 0.30 -2.84 -0.75
CA GLU A 26 1.23 -3.86 -1.24
C GLU A 26 2.40 -4.03 -0.27
N ALA A 27 3.02 -2.93 0.16
CA ALA A 27 4.10 -2.94 1.15
C ALA A 27 3.64 -3.54 2.50
N CYS A 28 2.39 -3.31 2.90
CA CYS A 28 1.86 -3.90 4.13
C CYS A 28 1.59 -5.41 3.98
N MET A 29 1.15 -5.86 2.80
CA MET A 29 0.95 -7.28 2.49
C MET A 29 2.28 -8.04 2.45
N ASP A 30 3.32 -7.46 1.84
CA ASP A 30 4.67 -8.04 1.83
C ASP A 30 5.19 -8.27 3.26
N VAL A 31 4.95 -7.30 4.15
CA VAL A 31 5.32 -7.42 5.56
C VAL A 31 4.46 -8.46 6.28
N LEU A 32 3.14 -8.54 6.02
CA LEU A 32 2.29 -9.59 6.58
C LEU A 32 2.75 -11.00 6.15
N ASP A 33 3.08 -11.19 4.88
CA ASP A 33 3.57 -12.47 4.35
C ASP A 33 4.90 -12.89 4.99
N SER A 34 5.70 -11.92 5.45
CA SER A 34 6.94 -12.19 6.18
C SER A 34 6.74 -12.63 7.64
N LEU A 35 5.55 -12.42 8.21
CA LEU A 35 5.25 -12.82 9.59
C LEU A 35 4.98 -14.33 9.66
N VAL A 36 5.86 -15.04 10.35
CA VAL A 36 5.64 -16.45 10.68
C VAL A 36 4.58 -16.56 11.79
N ASP A 37 3.77 -17.62 11.77
CA ASP A 37 2.76 -17.96 12.80
C ASP A 37 1.46 -17.13 12.81
N ILE A 38 1.08 -16.52 11.69
CA ILE A 38 -0.26 -15.95 11.52
C ILE A 38 -1.18 -16.90 10.76
N SER A 39 -2.44 -17.00 11.19
CA SER A 39 -3.48 -17.76 10.49
C SER A 39 -4.11 -16.96 9.34
N ASP A 40 -4.68 -17.65 8.35
CA ASP A 40 -5.42 -17.01 7.24
C ASP A 40 -6.52 -16.04 7.73
N GLY A 41 -7.16 -16.36 8.86
CA GLY A 41 -8.16 -15.51 9.47
C GLY A 41 -7.57 -14.19 10.00
N GLN A 42 -6.40 -14.23 10.62
CA GLN A 42 -5.70 -13.04 11.09
C GLN A 42 -5.15 -12.22 9.91
N TYR A 43 -4.64 -12.90 8.89
CA TYR A 43 -4.19 -12.27 7.64
C TYR A 43 -5.31 -11.47 7.00
N HIS A 44 -6.47 -12.09 6.79
CA HIS A 44 -7.60 -11.44 6.15
C HIS A 44 -8.12 -10.26 6.99
N LYS A 45 -8.17 -10.40 8.32
CA LYS A 45 -8.51 -9.26 9.21
C LYS A 45 -7.51 -8.12 9.09
N ALA A 46 -6.21 -8.40 9.05
CA ALA A 46 -5.20 -7.35 8.87
C ALA A 46 -5.37 -6.64 7.52
N CYS A 47 -5.64 -7.37 6.43
CA CYS A 47 -5.95 -6.78 5.12
C CYS A 47 -7.17 -5.84 5.18
N THR A 48 -8.22 -6.16 5.96
CA THR A 48 -9.37 -5.25 6.11
C THR A 48 -9.00 -3.94 6.82
N MET A 49 -8.05 -3.97 7.75
CA MET A 49 -7.56 -2.75 8.43
C MET A 49 -6.77 -1.84 7.48
N PHE A 50 -6.04 -2.43 6.53
CA PHE A 50 -5.25 -1.71 5.54
C PHE A 50 -6.07 -0.97 4.47
N LEU A 51 -7.39 -1.13 4.47
CA LEU A 51 -8.29 -0.29 3.67
C LEU A 51 -8.36 1.16 4.19
N GLU A 52 -7.86 1.44 5.40
CA GLU A 52 -7.68 2.80 5.89
C GLU A 52 -6.20 3.21 5.82
N ASP A 53 -5.91 4.30 5.10
CA ASP A 53 -4.54 4.81 4.88
C ASP A 53 -3.72 5.02 6.17
N LYS A 54 -4.40 5.36 7.27
CA LYS A 54 -3.74 5.55 8.58
C LYS A 54 -3.10 4.26 9.08
N TRP A 55 -3.74 3.11 8.85
CA TRP A 55 -3.23 1.81 9.26
C TRP A 55 -2.01 1.40 8.45
N LEU A 56 -1.95 1.73 7.15
CA LEU A 56 -0.77 1.46 6.32
C LEU A 56 0.48 2.10 6.92
N THR A 57 0.40 3.41 7.23
CA THR A 57 1.52 4.14 7.82
C THR A 57 1.89 3.62 9.21
N MET A 58 0.89 3.35 10.06
CA MET A 58 1.13 2.85 11.42
C MET A 58 1.77 1.46 11.41
N PHE A 59 1.29 0.57 10.55
CA PHE A 59 1.78 -0.78 10.44
C PHE A 59 3.23 -0.79 9.96
N ILE A 60 3.56 -0.12 8.85
CA ILE A 60 4.93 -0.08 8.32
C ILE A 60 5.94 0.41 9.35
N ARG A 61 5.60 1.48 10.10
CA ARG A 61 6.47 2.08 11.12
C ARG A 61 6.58 1.25 12.41
N MET A 62 5.72 0.27 12.62
CA MET A 62 5.72 -0.56 13.82
C MET A 62 6.93 -1.51 13.82
N PRO A 63 7.63 -1.70 14.95
CA PRO A 63 8.65 -2.75 15.06
C PRO A 63 8.06 -4.13 14.79
N GLU A 64 8.84 -5.04 14.19
CA GLU A 64 8.38 -6.37 13.78
C GLU A 64 7.73 -7.18 14.92
N GLU A 65 8.34 -7.20 16.11
CA GLU A 65 7.77 -7.85 17.30
C GLU A 65 6.37 -7.32 17.64
N ARG A 66 6.14 -6.01 17.46
CA ARG A 66 4.85 -5.39 17.71
C ARG A 66 3.87 -5.67 16.58
N LYS A 67 4.33 -5.76 15.32
CA LYS A 67 3.49 -6.15 14.17
C LYS A 67 2.90 -7.53 14.39
N LEU A 68 3.74 -8.52 14.71
CA LEU A 68 3.28 -9.88 14.98
C LEU A 68 2.26 -9.91 16.12
N ASN A 69 2.58 -9.29 17.26
CA ASN A 69 1.68 -9.21 18.40
C ASN A 69 0.36 -8.48 18.07
N TRP A 70 0.38 -7.49 17.19
CA TRP A 70 -0.81 -6.78 16.73
C TRP A 70 -1.68 -7.70 15.86
N VAL A 71 -1.09 -8.37 14.87
CA VAL A 71 -1.81 -9.31 13.98
C VAL A 71 -2.41 -10.47 14.77
N LEU A 72 -1.67 -11.02 15.73
CA LEU A 72 -2.14 -12.13 16.57
C LEU A 72 -3.37 -11.78 17.42
N LYS A 73 -3.61 -10.48 17.68
CA LYS A 73 -4.72 -9.98 18.50
C LYS A 73 -5.96 -9.55 17.70
N LEU A 74 -5.93 -9.64 16.37
CA LEU A 74 -7.07 -9.35 15.50
C LEU A 74 -8.10 -10.48 15.48
#